data_AF-A0A7S1FXN3-F1
#
_entry.id   AF-A0A7S1FXN3-F1
#
_cell.length_a   1.000
_cell.length_b   1.000
_cell.length_c   1.000
_cell.angle_alpha   90.00
_cell.angle_beta   90.00
_cell.angle_gamma   90.00
#
_symmetry.space_group_name_H-M   'P 1'
#
loop_
_entity.id
_entity.type
_entity.pdbx_description
1 polymer ?
#
loop_
_entity_poly.entity_id
_entity_poly.type
_entity_poly.pdbx_seq_one_letter_code
_entity_poly.pdbx_strand_id
1 'polypeptide(L)'
;GVGHNEGVAVWRPLLRLGKEHILDFAHTFGVPYFKDTTPSWSTRGNLRNRLVPLLLEMYGIGCLANLSALAGQSDAARTLINDAAIGPFLNAVVRRPLGLVFETAPWRGHGVFFWKTALRSLLHSAGRGMFGNQVVGGPFLARVGTERPQPGWLQCRKDYAVYLAVCGKVYVLHPETFPWAKEDAYPRTLQALREGRNRAIKVGPWTIWAEREEGGGTV
;
A
#
# COMPACT_ATOMS: atom_id res chain seq x y z
N GLY A 1 -23.19 6.25 6.47
CA GLY A 1 -21.92 5.52 6.57
C GLY A 1 -20.79 6.49 6.87
N VAL A 2 -19.68 6.03 7.45
CA VAL A 2 -18.51 6.86 7.74
C VAL A 2 -17.34 6.40 6.87
N GLY A 3 -16.77 7.31 6.09
CA GLY A 3 -15.49 7.10 5.41
C GLY A 3 -14.38 7.83 6.16
N HIS A 4 -13.12 7.48 5.91
CA HIS A 4 -11.96 8.23 6.40
C HIS A 4 -11.16 8.71 5.19
N ASN A 5 -10.82 10.00 5.15
CA ASN A 5 -9.97 10.58 4.12
C ASN A 5 -8.92 11.47 4.78
N GLU A 6 -7.64 11.19 4.56
CA GLU A 6 -6.51 11.95 5.12
C GLU A 6 -6.59 12.20 6.64
N GLY A 7 -7.07 11.21 7.40
CA GLY A 7 -7.24 11.32 8.85
C GLY A 7 -8.53 12.01 9.30
N VAL A 8 -9.38 12.47 8.38
CA VAL A 8 -10.67 13.10 8.67
C VAL A 8 -11.82 12.12 8.46
N ALA A 9 -12.75 12.06 9.41
CA ALA A 9 -13.98 11.29 9.29
C ALA A 9 -14.99 12.02 8.39
N VAL A 10 -15.34 11.39 7.27
CA VAL A 10 -16.32 11.88 6.30
C VAL A 10 -17.65 11.15 6.48
N TRP A 11 -18.64 11.85 7.01
CA TRP A 11 -19.97 11.31 7.25
C TRP A 11 -20.82 11.37 5.98
N ARG A 12 -21.47 10.25 5.66
CA ARG A 12 -22.42 10.11 4.54
C ARG A 12 -23.78 9.67 5.09
N PRO A 13 -24.53 10.57 5.76
CA PRO A 13 -25.79 10.21 6.43
C PRO A 13 -26.86 9.76 5.43
N LEU A 14 -26.94 10.39 4.26
CA LEU A 14 -27.97 10.12 3.24
C LEU A 14 -27.65 8.93 2.32
N LEU A 15 -26.57 8.18 2.57
CA LEU A 15 -26.09 7.13 1.66
C LEU A 15 -27.11 6.00 1.43
N ARG A 16 -27.99 5.77 2.42
CA ARG A 16 -29.01 4.71 2.37
C ARG A 16 -30.32 5.16 1.73
N LEU A 17 -30.48 6.46 1.49
CA LEU A 17 -31.72 7.02 0.98
C LEU A 17 -31.64 7.16 -0.54
N GLY A 18 -32.69 6.69 -1.22
CA GLY A 18 -32.90 7.00 -2.63
C GLY A 18 -33.12 8.49 -2.86
N LYS A 19 -32.85 8.95 -4.08
CA LYS A 19 -32.92 10.36 -4.45
C LYS A 19 -34.35 10.90 -4.36
N GLU A 20 -35.33 10.05 -4.67
CA GLU A 20 -36.76 10.31 -4.56
C GLU A 20 -37.14 10.82 -3.16
N HIS A 21 -36.77 10.11 -2.10
CA HIS A 21 -37.07 10.53 -0.73
C HIS A 21 -36.45 11.89 -0.35
N ILE A 22 -35.27 12.20 -0.89
CA ILE A 22 -34.59 13.47 -0.65
C ILE A 22 -35.33 14.61 -1.36
N LEU A 23 -35.81 14.38 -2.59
CA LEU A 23 -36.57 15.36 -3.36
C LEU A 23 -37.97 15.57 -2.78
N ASP A 24 -38.66 14.51 -2.40
CA ASP A 24 -39.99 14.57 -1.78
C ASP A 24 -39.95 15.37 -0.48
N PHE A 25 -38.92 15.17 0.34
CA PHE A 25 -38.69 15.98 1.54
C PHE A 25 -38.50 17.46 1.18
N ALA A 26 -37.64 17.75 0.19
CA ALA A 26 -37.37 19.12 -0.23
C ALA A 26 -38.64 19.81 -0.76
N HIS A 27 -39.49 19.10 -1.51
CA HIS A 27 -40.76 19.64 -2.02
C HIS A 27 -41.78 19.84 -0.90
N THR A 28 -41.88 18.89 0.03
CA THR A 28 -42.83 18.93 1.15
C THR A 28 -42.56 20.10 2.09
N PHE A 29 -41.28 20.38 2.38
CA PHE A 29 -40.87 21.44 3.32
C PHE A 29 -40.37 22.71 2.62
N GLY A 30 -40.50 22.81 1.30
CA GLY A 30 -40.12 24.01 0.53
C GLY A 30 -38.62 24.32 0.56
N VAL A 31 -37.75 23.31 0.65
CA VAL A 31 -36.29 23.48 0.63
C VAL A 31 -35.82 23.70 -0.81
N PRO A 32 -35.29 24.89 -1.16
CA PRO A 32 -34.79 25.14 -2.51
C PRO A 32 -33.47 24.39 -2.77
N TYR A 33 -33.30 23.93 -4.01
CA TYR A 33 -32.07 23.25 -4.44
C TYR A 33 -31.76 23.54 -5.92
N PHE A 34 -30.48 23.45 -6.29
CA PHE A 34 -30.05 23.62 -7.68
C PHE A 34 -30.37 22.39 -8.52
N LYS A 35 -30.72 22.62 -9.79
CA LYS A 35 -30.87 21.53 -10.77
C LYS A 35 -29.55 20.81 -10.98
N ASP A 36 -29.64 19.51 -11.29
CA ASP A 36 -28.47 18.69 -11.58
C ASP A 36 -27.84 19.12 -12.90
N THR A 37 -26.66 19.73 -12.83
CA THR A 37 -25.89 20.19 -14.01
C THR A 37 -24.81 19.18 -14.43
N THR A 38 -24.85 17.94 -13.92
CA THR A 38 -23.82 16.93 -14.25
C THR A 38 -23.74 16.75 -15.78
N PRO A 39 -22.60 17.06 -16.42
CA PRO A 39 -22.51 17.04 -17.87
C PRO A 39 -22.66 15.64 -18.44
N SER A 40 -23.39 15.51 -19.54
CA SER A 40 -23.67 14.22 -20.20
C SER A 40 -22.43 13.51 -20.71
N TRP A 41 -21.39 14.25 -21.09
CA TRP A 41 -20.11 13.70 -21.56
C TRP A 41 -19.24 13.12 -20.44
N SER A 42 -19.51 13.47 -19.17
CA SER A 42 -18.74 12.93 -18.05
C SER A 42 -19.04 11.44 -17.83
N THR A 43 -18.09 10.68 -17.27
CA THR A 43 -18.31 9.26 -16.91
C THR A 43 -19.52 9.13 -15.98
N ARG A 44 -19.67 10.06 -15.04
CA ARG A 44 -20.81 10.11 -14.11
C ARG A 44 -22.13 10.38 -14.83
N GLY A 45 -22.14 11.32 -15.77
CA GLY A 45 -23.31 11.65 -16.58
C GLY A 45 -23.73 10.50 -17.48
N ASN A 46 -22.79 9.86 -18.16
CA ASN A 46 -23.05 8.67 -18.98
C ASN A 46 -23.60 7.51 -18.14
N LEU A 47 -23.01 7.23 -16.98
CA LEU A 47 -23.48 6.17 -16.10
C LEU A 47 -24.92 6.43 -15.62
N ARG A 48 -25.19 7.65 -15.13
CA ARG A 48 -26.52 8.02 -14.60
C ARG A 48 -27.60 8.10 -15.67
N ASN A 49 -27.29 8.73 -16.81
CA ASN A 49 -28.30 9.10 -17.79
C ASN A 49 -28.50 8.05 -18.89
N ARG A 50 -27.56 7.11 -19.06
CA ARG A 50 -27.63 6.10 -20.13
C ARG A 50 -27.55 4.68 -19.57
N LEU A 51 -26.47 4.35 -18.86
CA LEU A 51 -26.23 2.96 -18.44
C LEU A 51 -27.23 2.48 -17.38
N VAL A 52 -27.45 3.26 -16.32
CA VAL A 52 -28.39 2.87 -15.24
C VAL A 52 -29.82 2.69 -15.77
N PRO A 53 -30.39 3.61 -16.57
CA PRO A 53 -31.69 3.38 -17.20
C PRO A 53 -31.75 2.10 -18.03
N LEU A 54 -30.72 1.82 -18.84
CA LEU A 54 -30.66 0.60 -19.65
C LEU A 54 -30.62 -0.66 -18.78
N LEU A 55 -29.86 -0.66 -17.67
CA LEU A 55 -29.85 -1.78 -16.73
C LEU A 55 -31.20 -1.98 -16.05
N LEU A 56 -31.91 -0.90 -15.71
CA LEU A 56 -33.25 -0.96 -15.13
C LEU A 56 -34.28 -1.50 -16.13
N GLU A 57 -34.16 -1.13 -17.41
CA GLU A 57 -34.99 -1.68 -18.48
C GLU A 57 -34.77 -3.18 -18.67
N MET A 58 -33.51 -3.63 -18.68
CA MET A 58 -33.16 -5.03 -18.94
C MET A 58 -33.41 -5.97 -17.74
N TYR A 59 -33.14 -5.50 -16.52
CA TYR A 59 -33.10 -6.34 -15.31
C TYR A 59 -34.11 -5.92 -14.24
N GLY A 60 -34.90 -4.88 -14.49
CA GLY A 60 -35.90 -4.36 -13.56
C GLY A 60 -35.32 -3.51 -12.41
N ILE A 61 -36.23 -2.95 -11.61
CA ILE A 61 -35.92 -2.02 -10.51
C ILE A 61 -35.00 -2.64 -9.45
N GLY A 62 -35.07 -3.95 -9.25
CA GLY A 62 -34.26 -4.68 -8.26
C GLY A 62 -32.76 -4.78 -8.60
N CYS A 63 -32.36 -4.49 -9.84
CA CYS A 63 -30.95 -4.63 -10.28
C CYS A 63 -29.98 -3.81 -9.43
N LEU A 64 -30.33 -2.55 -9.12
CA LEU A 64 -29.48 -1.66 -8.31
C LEU A 64 -29.36 -2.11 -6.85
N ALA A 65 -30.43 -2.71 -6.31
CA ALA A 65 -30.40 -3.30 -4.97
C ALA A 65 -29.45 -4.52 -4.95
N ASN A 66 -29.50 -5.37 -5.97
CA ASN A 66 -28.59 -6.52 -6.11
C ASN A 66 -27.12 -6.08 -6.24
N LEU A 67 -26.84 -5.04 -7.04
CA LEU A 67 -25.48 -4.46 -7.13
C LEU A 67 -25.00 -3.90 -5.78
N SER A 68 -25.89 -3.26 -5.03
CA SER A 68 -25.59 -2.76 -3.70
C SER A 68 -25.33 -3.89 -2.70
N ALA A 69 -26.11 -4.97 -2.78
CA ALA A 69 -25.91 -6.16 -1.96
C ALA A 69 -24.57 -6.85 -2.29
N LEU A 70 -24.23 -6.96 -3.58
CA LEU A 70 -22.95 -7.51 -4.04
C LEU A 70 -21.76 -6.67 -3.55
N ALA A 71 -21.89 -5.34 -3.53
CA ALA A 71 -20.88 -4.46 -2.94
C ALA A 71 -20.69 -4.76 -1.45
N GLY A 72 -21.79 -4.91 -0.69
CA GLY A 72 -21.73 -5.29 0.72
C GLY A 72 -21.09 -6.67 0.96
N GLN A 73 -21.42 -7.65 0.14
CA GLN A 73 -20.79 -8.98 0.17
C GLN A 73 -19.30 -8.92 -0.15
N SER A 74 -18.90 -8.06 -1.10
CA SER A 74 -17.49 -7.85 -1.46
C SER A 74 -16.71 -7.22 -0.30
N ASP A 75 -17.30 -6.28 0.44
CA ASP A 75 -16.71 -5.70 1.64
C ASP A 75 -16.54 -6.75 2.74
N ALA A 76 -17.56 -7.59 2.98
CA ALA A 76 -17.48 -8.69 3.94
C ALA A 76 -16.39 -9.71 3.57
N ALA A 77 -16.31 -10.10 2.29
CA ALA A 77 -15.27 -10.98 1.78
C ALA A 77 -13.87 -10.36 1.96
N ARG A 78 -13.73 -9.05 1.72
CA ARG A 78 -12.48 -8.32 1.94
C ARG A 78 -12.07 -8.34 3.41
N THR A 79 -12.99 -8.15 4.34
CA THR A 79 -12.71 -8.26 5.78
C THR A 79 -12.21 -9.65 6.13
N LEU A 80 -12.90 -10.70 5.67
CA LEU A 80 -12.48 -12.08 5.93
C LEU A 80 -11.07 -12.38 5.37
N ILE A 81 -10.78 -11.97 4.13
CA ILE A 81 -9.46 -12.13 3.52
C ILE A 81 -8.40 -11.37 4.30
N ASN A 82 -8.73 -10.14 4.73
CA ASN A 82 -7.82 -9.34 5.54
C ASN A 82 -7.52 -10.04 6.86
N ASP A 83 -8.52 -10.51 7.58
CA ASP A 83 -8.33 -11.10 8.90
C ASP A 83 -7.61 -12.46 8.82
N ALA A 84 -7.95 -13.27 7.82
CA ALA A 84 -7.41 -14.63 7.68
C ALA A 84 -6.02 -14.68 7.03
N ALA A 85 -5.72 -13.82 6.05
CA ALA A 85 -4.50 -13.92 5.26
C ALA A 85 -3.59 -12.68 5.39
N ILE A 86 -4.14 -11.47 5.20
CA ILE A 86 -3.31 -10.26 5.11
C ILE A 86 -2.84 -9.76 6.48
N GLY A 87 -3.72 -9.80 7.48
CA GLY A 87 -3.48 -9.34 8.85
C GLY A 87 -2.33 -10.08 9.53
N PRO A 88 -2.30 -11.43 9.48
CA PRO A 88 -1.17 -12.20 9.98
C PRO A 88 0.18 -11.77 9.39
N PHE A 89 0.23 -11.49 8.08
CA PHE A 89 1.43 -10.95 7.44
C PHE A 89 1.79 -9.55 7.98
N LEU A 90 0.82 -8.63 8.04
CA LEU A 90 1.06 -7.26 8.52
C LEU A 90 1.55 -7.22 9.96
N ASN A 91 1.02 -8.08 10.82
CA ASN A 91 1.41 -8.20 12.23
C ASN A 91 2.83 -8.76 12.40
N ALA A 92 3.30 -9.57 11.45
CA ALA A 92 4.66 -10.08 11.43
C ALA A 92 5.69 -9.05 10.91
N VAL A 93 5.25 -7.92 10.35
CA VAL A 93 6.16 -6.89 9.84
C VAL A 93 6.77 -6.11 10.98
N VAL A 94 8.10 -6.02 10.98
CA VAL A 94 8.87 -5.32 11.99
C VAL A 94 9.24 -3.94 11.49
N ARG A 95 8.87 -2.91 12.25
CA ARG A 95 9.30 -1.53 12.00
C ARG A 95 10.64 -1.27 12.69
N ARG A 96 11.57 -0.66 11.97
CA ARG A 96 12.92 -0.30 12.44
C ARG A 96 13.21 1.16 12.08
N PRO A 97 14.18 1.81 12.75
CA PRO A 97 14.55 3.19 12.41
C PRO A 97 14.94 3.39 10.94
N LEU A 98 15.48 2.34 10.31
CA LEU A 98 15.92 2.40 8.91
C LEU A 98 14.82 2.04 7.89
N GLY A 99 13.68 1.54 8.34
CA GLY A 99 12.66 1.02 7.43
C GLY A 99 11.80 -0.10 7.98
N LEU A 100 11.19 -0.84 7.07
CA LEU A 100 10.33 -1.98 7.36
C LEU A 100 11.08 -3.27 7.03
N VAL A 101 10.90 -4.30 7.85
CA VAL A 101 11.48 -5.62 7.65
C VAL A 101 10.39 -6.67 7.75
N PHE A 102 10.31 -7.57 6.77
CA PHE A 102 9.39 -8.70 6.83
C PHE A 102 10.01 -9.96 6.23
N GLU A 103 9.57 -11.10 6.74
CA GLU A 103 9.98 -12.41 6.23
C GLU A 103 9.06 -12.85 5.10
N THR A 104 9.62 -13.55 4.12
CA THR A 104 8.87 -14.06 2.98
C THR A 104 8.58 -15.54 3.03
N ALA A 105 9.39 -16.31 3.78
CA ALA A 105 9.31 -17.77 3.83
C ALA A 105 7.91 -18.32 4.19
N PRO A 106 7.21 -17.79 5.22
CA PRO A 106 5.87 -18.28 5.57
C PRO A 106 4.80 -18.00 4.49
N TRP A 107 5.09 -17.06 3.58
CA TRP A 107 4.11 -16.49 2.66
C TRP A 107 4.38 -16.86 1.19
N ARG A 108 5.42 -17.64 0.89
CA ARG A 108 5.87 -17.93 -0.50
C ARG A 108 4.81 -18.54 -1.39
N GLY A 109 3.97 -19.41 -0.84
CA GLY A 109 2.90 -20.08 -1.58
C GLY A 109 1.74 -19.16 -2.01
N HIS A 110 1.72 -17.91 -1.54
CA HIS A 110 0.65 -16.98 -1.88
C HIS A 110 0.88 -16.31 -3.24
N GLY A 111 -0.19 -16.24 -4.03
CA GLY A 111 -0.14 -15.65 -5.37
C GLY A 111 -0.05 -14.12 -5.40
N VAL A 112 -0.04 -13.57 -6.62
CA VAL A 112 0.10 -12.13 -6.88
C VAL A 112 -0.96 -11.26 -6.20
N PHE A 113 -2.18 -11.77 -6.04
CA PHE A 113 -3.25 -11.04 -5.37
C PHE A 113 -2.90 -10.73 -3.91
N PHE A 114 -2.41 -11.73 -3.17
CA PHE A 114 -1.98 -11.58 -1.79
C PHE A 114 -0.88 -10.54 -1.69
N TRP A 115 0.21 -10.71 -2.44
CA TRP A 115 1.36 -9.81 -2.35
C TRP A 115 1.02 -8.38 -2.75
N LYS A 116 0.21 -8.16 -3.79
CA LYS A 116 -0.25 -6.82 -4.15
C LYS A 116 -1.07 -6.18 -3.04
N THR A 117 -1.95 -6.95 -2.40
CA THR A 117 -2.83 -6.44 -1.34
C THR A 117 -2.06 -6.19 -0.06
N ALA A 118 -1.24 -7.14 0.38
CA ALA A 118 -0.41 -7.07 1.57
C ALA A 118 0.61 -5.93 1.50
N LEU A 119 1.38 -5.84 0.40
CA LEU A 119 2.38 -4.79 0.23
C LEU A 119 1.74 -3.42 0.07
N ARG A 120 0.57 -3.32 -0.59
CA ARG A 120 -0.19 -2.07 -0.66
C ARG A 120 -0.59 -1.61 0.74
N SER A 121 -1.21 -2.47 1.53
CA SER A 121 -1.63 -2.15 2.89
C SER A 121 -0.44 -1.77 3.76
N LEU A 122 0.67 -2.52 3.67
CA LEU A 122 1.90 -2.26 4.42
C LEU A 122 2.49 -0.88 4.08
N LEU A 123 2.74 -0.62 2.80
CA LEU A 123 3.39 0.62 2.36
C LEU A 123 2.51 1.83 2.63
N HIS A 124 1.19 1.72 2.41
CA HIS A 124 0.25 2.79 2.71
C HIS A 124 0.20 3.08 4.22
N SER A 125 0.23 2.06 5.08
CA SER A 125 0.30 2.25 6.54
C SER A 125 1.58 2.95 7.02
N ALA A 126 2.64 2.92 6.20
CA ALA A 126 3.92 3.58 6.46
C ALA A 126 4.06 4.92 5.72
N GLY A 127 3.00 5.42 5.07
CA GLY A 127 3.02 6.67 4.30
C GLY A 127 3.91 6.61 3.05
N ARG A 128 4.16 5.40 2.51
CA ARG A 128 5.08 5.20 1.38
C ARG A 128 4.33 4.93 0.07
N GLY A 129 4.91 5.39 -1.03
CA GLY A 129 4.41 5.12 -2.37
C GLY A 129 4.42 3.61 -2.66
N MET A 130 3.33 3.09 -3.24
CA MET A 130 3.16 1.66 -3.48
C MET A 130 4.06 1.12 -4.59
N PHE A 131 4.42 -0.17 -4.51
CA PHE A 131 5.06 -0.86 -5.63
C PHE A 131 4.17 -0.91 -6.87
N GLY A 132 4.77 -0.79 -8.05
CA GLY A 132 4.07 -0.96 -9.32
C GLY A 132 3.50 -2.37 -9.45
N ASN A 133 2.27 -2.48 -9.96
CA ASN A 133 1.58 -3.78 -10.11
C ASN A 133 2.38 -4.80 -10.94
N GLN A 134 3.14 -4.35 -11.95
CA GLN A 134 3.98 -5.19 -12.79
C GLN A 134 5.22 -5.70 -12.04
N VAL A 135 5.82 -4.84 -11.20
CA VAL A 135 6.99 -5.20 -10.38
C VAL A 135 6.63 -6.32 -9.40
N VAL A 136 5.49 -6.19 -8.71
CA VAL A 136 5.05 -7.21 -7.75
C VAL A 136 4.78 -8.54 -8.47
N GLY A 137 4.07 -8.51 -9.60
CA GLY A 137 3.65 -9.70 -10.32
C GLY A 137 4.78 -10.47 -11.03
N GLY A 138 5.89 -9.80 -11.36
CA GLY A 138 7.02 -10.41 -12.05
C GLY A 138 8.27 -10.50 -11.16
N PRO A 139 9.15 -9.48 -11.18
CA PRO A 139 10.49 -9.56 -10.60
C PRO A 139 10.50 -9.78 -9.08
N PHE A 140 9.52 -9.27 -8.34
CA PHE A 140 9.43 -9.51 -6.90
C PHE A 140 9.09 -10.98 -6.61
N LEU A 141 7.99 -11.48 -7.19
CA LEU A 141 7.54 -12.85 -6.98
C LEU A 141 8.54 -13.89 -7.50
N ALA A 142 9.20 -13.61 -8.63
CA ALA A 142 10.21 -14.51 -9.18
C ALA A 142 11.39 -14.75 -8.21
N ARG A 143 11.67 -13.80 -7.31
CA ARG A 143 12.77 -13.89 -6.35
C ARG A 143 12.33 -14.32 -4.95
N VAL A 144 11.09 -14.02 -4.60
CA VAL A 144 10.52 -14.28 -3.28
C VAL A 144 9.78 -15.62 -3.21
N GLY A 145 9.19 -16.05 -4.33
CA GLY A 145 8.43 -17.31 -4.43
C GLY A 145 9.28 -18.56 -4.53
N THR A 146 10.61 -18.45 -4.62
CA THR A 146 11.53 -19.59 -4.70
C THR A 146 11.92 -20.10 -3.30
N GLU A 147 12.24 -21.40 -3.19
CA GLU A 147 12.71 -22.00 -1.92
C GLU A 147 14.00 -21.35 -1.40
N ARG A 148 14.88 -20.98 -2.33
CA ARG A 148 16.10 -20.20 -2.07
C ARG A 148 15.92 -18.81 -2.69
N PRO A 149 15.63 -17.78 -1.88
CA PRO A 149 15.48 -16.42 -2.39
C PRO A 149 16.79 -15.96 -3.03
N GLN A 150 16.70 -15.35 -4.21
CA GLN A 150 17.89 -14.76 -4.84
C GLN A 150 18.18 -13.41 -4.19
N PRO A 151 19.26 -13.27 -3.39
CA PRO A 151 19.54 -12.04 -2.63
C PRO A 151 19.90 -10.88 -3.56
N GLY A 152 19.65 -9.65 -3.11
CA GLY A 152 20.04 -8.43 -3.82
C GLY A 152 18.98 -7.35 -3.83
N TRP A 153 19.33 -6.24 -4.46
CA TRP A 153 18.45 -5.07 -4.61
C TRP A 153 17.28 -5.37 -5.54
N LEU A 154 16.10 -4.88 -5.16
CA LEU A 154 14.86 -4.97 -5.90
C LEU A 154 14.47 -3.57 -6.36
N GLN A 155 14.45 -3.35 -7.67
CA GLN A 155 14.01 -2.08 -8.25
C GLN A 155 12.48 -2.02 -8.24
N CYS A 156 11.90 -1.75 -7.06
CA CYS A 156 10.45 -1.65 -6.91
C CYS A 156 9.92 -0.24 -7.14
N ARG A 157 10.73 0.78 -6.79
CA ARG A 157 10.46 2.21 -6.96
C ARG A 157 11.77 2.99 -7.06
N LYS A 158 11.68 4.29 -7.33
CA LYS A 158 12.82 5.22 -7.50
C LYS A 158 13.13 6.05 -6.25
N ASP A 159 12.18 6.20 -5.34
CA ASP A 159 12.23 7.09 -4.16
C ASP A 159 12.68 6.38 -2.88
N TYR A 160 12.79 5.06 -2.89
CA TYR A 160 13.40 4.29 -1.80
C TYR A 160 13.85 2.90 -2.31
N ALA A 161 14.81 2.29 -1.62
CA ALA A 161 15.26 0.94 -1.97
C ALA A 161 14.56 -0.18 -1.20
N VAL A 162 14.57 -1.32 -1.86
CA VAL A 162 14.14 -2.59 -1.33
C VAL A 162 15.27 -3.59 -1.52
N TYR A 163 15.64 -4.32 -0.47
CA TYR A 163 16.67 -5.34 -0.50
C TYR A 163 16.11 -6.67 -0.03
N LEU A 164 16.39 -7.74 -0.77
CA LEU A 164 16.08 -9.12 -0.38
C LEU A 164 17.36 -9.78 0.12
N ALA A 165 17.37 -10.22 1.38
CA ALA A 165 18.48 -10.96 1.94
C ALA A 165 18.39 -12.46 1.62
N VAL A 166 19.52 -13.15 1.75
CA VAL A 166 19.67 -14.60 1.53
C VAL A 166 18.69 -15.40 2.41
N CYS A 167 18.45 -14.94 3.64
CA CYS A 167 17.52 -15.55 4.58
C CYS A 167 16.03 -15.35 4.23
N GLY A 168 15.71 -14.64 3.14
CA GLY A 168 14.35 -14.36 2.73
C GLY A 168 13.70 -13.19 3.48
N LYS A 169 14.48 -12.41 4.23
CA LYS A 169 14.03 -11.13 4.78
C LYS A 169 14.08 -10.05 3.71
N VAL A 170 13.00 -9.28 3.60
CA VAL A 170 12.93 -8.10 2.75
C VAL A 170 13.05 -6.87 3.63
N TYR A 171 13.95 -5.98 3.25
CA TYR A 171 14.19 -4.69 3.88
C TYR A 171 13.66 -3.61 2.94
N VAL A 172 12.68 -2.84 3.39
CA VAL A 172 12.19 -1.65 2.70
C VAL A 172 12.78 -0.45 3.43
N LEU A 173 13.80 0.15 2.84
CA LEU A 173 14.55 1.23 3.47
C LEU A 173 13.80 2.56 3.35
N HIS A 174 13.94 3.40 4.35
CA HIS A 174 13.37 4.73 4.36
C HIS A 174 14.12 5.66 3.39
N PRO A 175 13.43 6.52 2.61
CA PRO A 175 14.08 7.48 1.72
C PRO A 175 15.18 8.28 2.42
N GLU A 176 14.93 8.67 3.68
CA GLU A 176 15.81 9.52 4.47
C GLU A 176 17.12 8.83 4.90
N THR A 177 17.23 7.51 4.70
CA THR A 177 18.39 6.73 5.12
C THR A 177 19.51 6.74 4.07
N PHE A 178 19.18 6.88 2.79
CA PHE A 178 20.15 6.80 1.71
C PHE A 178 20.00 7.99 0.76
N PRO A 179 21.10 8.55 0.25
CA PRO A 179 21.03 9.54 -0.81
C PRO A 179 20.65 8.86 -2.13
N TRP A 180 19.40 9.04 -2.56
CA TRP A 180 18.87 8.40 -3.77
C TRP A 180 19.13 9.23 -5.04
N ALA A 181 19.16 10.56 -4.92
CA ALA A 181 19.58 11.42 -6.01
C ALA A 181 21.09 11.66 -5.97
N LYS A 182 21.67 11.92 -7.15
CA LYS A 182 23.09 12.28 -7.27
C LYS A 182 23.41 13.59 -6.55
N GLU A 183 22.40 14.46 -6.45
CA GLU A 183 22.42 15.73 -5.71
C GLU A 183 22.52 15.52 -4.20
N ASP A 184 21.95 14.42 -3.68
CA ASP A 184 22.00 14.07 -2.26
C ASP A 184 23.28 13.31 -1.89
N ALA A 185 24.12 12.96 -2.87
CA ALA A 185 25.28 12.12 -2.65
C ALA A 185 26.25 12.77 -1.66
N TYR A 186 26.60 12.06 -0.59
CA TYR A 186 27.58 12.55 0.37
C TYR A 186 28.91 12.88 -0.33
N PRO A 187 29.56 14.00 0.03
CA PRO A 187 30.85 14.35 -0.54
C PRO A 187 31.83 13.20 -0.32
N ARG A 188 32.43 12.70 -1.40
CA ARG A 188 33.48 11.68 -1.31
C ARG A 188 34.74 12.33 -0.78
N THR A 189 34.94 12.32 0.53
CA THR A 189 36.25 12.62 1.12
C THR A 189 37.20 11.48 0.79
N LEU A 190 38.29 11.79 0.06
CA LEU A 190 39.41 10.88 -0.23
C LEU A 190 40.22 10.48 1.02
N GLN A 191 39.80 10.88 2.23
CA GLN A 191 40.43 10.42 3.45
C GLN A 191 40.15 8.92 3.62
N ALA A 192 41.21 8.13 3.57
CA ALA A 192 41.18 6.74 4.02
C ALA A 192 40.49 6.68 5.38
N LEU A 193 39.51 5.78 5.52
CA LEU A 193 38.83 5.48 6.78
C LEU A 193 39.88 4.99 7.78
N ARG A 194 40.50 5.91 8.52
CA ARG A 194 41.39 5.57 9.62
C ARG A 194 40.52 5.24 10.81
N GLU A 195 40.83 4.15 11.49
CA GLU A 195 40.24 3.83 12.79
C GLU A 195 40.42 5.03 13.72
N GLY A 196 39.35 5.80 13.94
CA GLY A 196 39.34 6.82 14.98
C GLY A 196 39.56 6.15 16.33
N ARG A 197 40.08 6.88 17.33
CA ARG A 197 40.36 6.38 18.69
C ARG A 197 39.18 5.64 19.36
N ASN A 198 37.94 5.85 18.88
CA ASN A 198 36.72 5.20 19.36
C ASN A 198 36.11 4.14 18.42
N ARG A 199 36.86 3.65 17.40
CA ARG A 199 36.39 2.64 16.42
C ARG A 199 35.09 2.99 15.69
N ALA A 200 34.73 4.28 15.64
CA ALA A 200 33.50 4.79 15.05
C ALA A 200 33.80 5.86 14.01
N ILE A 201 33.16 5.81 12.85
CA ILE A 201 33.29 6.79 11.77
C ILE A 201 31.92 7.35 11.39
N LYS A 202 31.81 8.68 11.33
CA LYS A 202 30.57 9.35 10.95
C LYS A 202 30.53 9.60 9.43
N VAL A 203 29.51 9.07 8.75
CA VAL A 203 29.28 9.25 7.31
C VAL A 203 27.86 9.78 7.12
N GLY A 204 27.72 11.09 6.88
CA GLY A 204 26.41 11.74 6.87
C GLY A 204 25.68 11.57 8.23
N PRO A 205 24.43 11.05 8.28
CA PRO A 205 23.72 10.75 9.52
C PRO A 205 24.19 9.46 10.21
N TRP A 206 25.06 8.68 9.57
CA TRP A 206 25.45 7.35 10.04
C TRP A 206 26.69 7.38 10.92
N THR A 207 26.74 6.49 11.91
CA THR A 207 27.96 6.16 12.65
C THR A 207 28.27 4.68 12.42
N ILE A 208 29.39 4.41 11.76
CA ILE A 208 29.86 3.08 11.38
C ILE A 208 30.88 2.62 12.41
N TRP A 209 30.70 1.42 12.97
CA TRP A 209 31.61 0.83 13.95
C TRP A 209 32.41 -0.30 13.31
N ALA A 210 33.68 -0.43 13.65
CA ALA A 210 34.47 -1.59 13.27
C ALA A 210 34.26 -2.72 14.30
N GLU A 211 33.60 -3.80 13.90
CA GLU A 211 33.43 -5.02 14.70
C GLU A 211 34.51 -6.04 14.28
N ARG A 212 35.28 -6.55 15.24
CA ARG A 212 36.14 -7.72 15.01
C ARG A 212 35.35 -8.97 15.41
N GLU A 213 35.25 -9.94 14.52
CA GLU A 213 35.10 -11.34 14.95
C GLU A 213 36.31 -11.68 15.83
N GLU A 214 36.08 -11.91 17.12
CA GLU A 214 37.04 -12.67 17.92
C GLU A 214 37.01 -14.11 17.43
N GLY A 215 37.85 -14.39 16.42
CA GLY A 215 38.27 -15.74 16.10
C GLY A 215 39.07 -16.30 17.28
N GLY A 216 38.36 -16.96 18.20
CA GLY A 216 38.95 -17.80 19.23
C GLY A 216 39.46 -19.12 18.64
N GLY A 217 40.73 -19.14 18.23
CA GLY A 217 41.60 -20.32 18.18
C GLY A 217 43.01 -19.83 18.52
N THR A 218 43.83 -20.46 19.34
CA THR A 218 43.90 -21.85 19.82
C THR A 218 44.97 -21.88 20.93
N VAL A 219 44.78 -22.70 21.97
CA VAL A 219 45.76 -23.71 22.41
C VAL A 219 44.97 -24.95 22.80
#